data_AF-A0A242A839-F1
#
_entry.id   AF-A0A242A839-F1
#
_cell.length_a   1.000
_cell.length_b   1.000
_cell.length_c   1.000
_cell.angle_alpha   90.00
_cell.angle_beta   90.00
_cell.angle_gamma   90.00
#
_symmetry.space_group_name_H-M   'P 1'
#
loop_
_entity.id
_entity.type
_entity.pdbx_description
1 polymer ?
#
loop_
_entity_poly.entity_id
_entity_poly.type
_entity_poly.pdbx_seq_one_letter_code
_entity_poly.pdbx_strand_id
1 'polypeptide(L)'
;MDLNFLSFAAGVISSIFIPFIVYLKNRIDDKCARKKFRLMIYNEYVEPILKLNFDNETYSTMREKALNEVHLNIKKLEYLKEKELTYLSSNNQFYFLRVVVCTNMLLKKIDVLFNSYEFEDPSLTVRIEDDEKINYKNKINSFIDYYKSNIDKYADLKIDKFQTPD
;
A
#
# COMPACT_ATOMS: atom_id res chain seq x y z
N MET A 1 13.08 21.20 51.58
CA MET A 1 12.68 21.35 50.16
C MET A 1 11.40 22.17 50.17
N ASP A 2 11.44 23.40 49.66
CA ASP A 2 10.39 24.38 49.89
C ASP A 2 9.08 24.00 49.19
N LEU A 3 7.96 24.12 49.91
CA LEU A 3 6.61 23.83 49.43
C LEU A 3 6.31 24.60 48.12
N ASN A 4 6.82 25.82 48.02
CA ASN A 4 6.70 26.68 46.84
C ASN A 4 7.43 26.12 45.59
N PHE A 5 8.60 25.50 45.79
CA PHE A 5 9.34 24.85 44.71
C PHE A 5 8.59 23.61 44.21
N LEU A 6 7.97 22.86 45.12
CA LEU A 6 7.18 21.67 44.79
C LEU A 6 5.91 22.03 44.01
N SER A 7 5.21 23.09 44.39
CA SER A 7 4.03 23.60 43.67
C SER A 7 4.39 24.16 42.29
N PHE A 8 5.51 24.87 42.17
CA PHE A 8 6.03 25.34 40.87
C PHE A 8 6.39 24.17 39.94
N ALA A 9 7.10 23.16 40.45
CA ALA A 9 7.46 21.97 39.70
C ALA A 9 6.20 21.17 39.26
N ALA A 10 5.20 21.02 40.13
CA ALA A 10 3.92 20.39 39.77
C ALA A 10 3.17 21.18 38.69
N GLY A 11 3.19 22.51 38.75
CA GLY A 11 2.65 23.40 37.72
C GLY A 11 3.32 23.17 36.36
N VAL A 12 4.66 23.21 36.31
CA VAL A 12 5.43 23.01 35.07
C VAL A 12 5.24 21.60 34.50
N ILE A 13 5.22 20.58 35.36
CA ILE A 13 5.01 19.19 34.92
C ILE A 13 3.62 19.02 34.31
N SER A 14 2.59 19.55 34.97
CA SER A 14 1.21 19.45 34.48
C SER A 14 0.96 20.26 33.20
N SER A 15 1.58 21.44 33.07
CA SER A 15 1.32 22.35 31.95
C SER A 15 2.16 22.05 30.70
N ILE A 16 3.35 21.45 30.84
CA ILE A 16 4.28 21.26 29.71
C ILE A 16 4.58 19.78 29.48
N PHE A 17 4.94 19.04 30.52
CA PHE A 17 5.39 17.66 30.36
C PHE A 17 4.24 16.71 29.98
N ILE A 18 3.08 16.82 30.64
CA ILE A 18 1.93 15.96 30.34
C ILE A 18 1.47 16.16 28.88
N PRO A 19 1.21 17.39 28.38
CA PRO A 19 0.85 17.60 26.98
C PRO A 19 1.91 17.12 26.00
N PHE A 20 3.19 17.28 26.31
CA PHE A 20 4.28 16.82 25.46
C PHE A 20 4.34 15.28 25.34
N ILE A 21 4.13 14.57 26.44
CA ILE A 21 4.06 13.09 26.44
C ILE A 21 2.84 12.61 25.65
N VAL A 22 1.68 13.26 25.82
CA VAL A 22 0.47 12.94 25.04
C VAL A 22 0.70 13.18 23.56
N TYR A 23 1.33 14.29 23.19
CA TYR A 23 1.70 14.59 21.81
C TYR A 23 2.63 13.52 21.21
N LEU A 24 3.67 13.13 21.93
CA LEU A 24 4.60 12.07 21.52
C LEU A 24 3.88 10.73 21.33
N LYS A 25 3.03 10.35 22.29
CA LYS A 25 2.23 9.13 22.22
C LYS A 25 1.36 9.12 20.96
N ASN A 26 0.58 10.17 20.74
CA ASN A 26 -0.29 10.28 19.57
C ASN A 26 0.50 10.19 18.27
N ARG A 27 1.67 10.82 18.20
CA ARG A 27 2.55 10.76 17.02
C ARG A 27 3.12 9.36 16.78
N ILE A 28 3.42 8.61 17.84
CA ILE A 28 3.85 7.21 17.74
C ILE A 28 2.69 6.32 17.29
N ASP A 29 1.51 6.51 17.87
CA ASP A 29 0.30 5.76 17.54
C ASP A 29 -0.08 5.97 16.06
N ASP A 30 -0.01 7.21 15.56
CA ASP A 30 -0.21 7.52 14.14
C ASP A 30 0.77 6.80 13.22
N LYS A 31 2.07 6.84 13.54
CA LYS A 31 3.09 6.11 12.78
C LYS A 31 2.85 4.59 12.80
N CYS A 32 2.44 4.06 13.94
CA CYS A 32 2.11 2.65 14.10
C CYS A 32 0.90 2.26 13.24
N ALA A 33 -0.15 3.07 13.25
CA ALA A 33 -1.35 2.87 12.43
C ALA A 33 -1.01 2.89 10.93
N ARG A 34 -0.21 3.86 10.47
CA ARG A 34 0.28 3.92 9.08
C ARG A 34 1.04 2.67 8.66
N LYS A 35 1.96 2.21 9.51
CA LYS A 35 2.75 1.00 9.25
C LYS A 35 1.86 -0.25 9.19
N LYS A 36 0.95 -0.42 10.14
CA LYS A 36 0.00 -1.54 10.19
C LYS A 36 -0.88 -1.58 8.96
N PHE A 37 -1.47 -0.44 8.58
CA PHE A 37 -2.32 -0.35 7.40
C PHE A 37 -1.57 -0.71 6.12
N ARG A 38 -0.37 -0.15 5.92
CA ARG A 38 0.47 -0.47 4.74
C ARG A 38 0.78 -1.96 4.67
N LEU A 39 1.11 -2.57 5.81
CA LEU A 39 1.44 -3.98 5.89
C LEU A 39 0.21 -4.86 5.60
N MET A 40 -0.96 -4.50 6.13
CA MET A 40 -2.23 -5.15 5.80
C MET A 40 -2.50 -5.11 4.30
N ILE A 41 -2.44 -3.91 3.68
CA ILE A 41 -2.68 -3.76 2.24
C ILE A 41 -1.70 -4.59 1.41
N TYR A 42 -0.42 -4.60 1.77
CA TYR A 42 0.57 -5.40 1.06
C TYR A 42 0.28 -6.91 1.17
N ASN A 43 0.05 -7.40 2.39
CA ASN A 43 -0.16 -8.82 2.65
C ASN A 43 -1.46 -9.34 2.01
N GLU A 44 -2.50 -8.51 1.99
CA GLU A 44 -3.82 -8.93 1.52
C GLU A 44 -3.98 -8.83 0.01
N TYR A 45 -3.34 -7.84 -0.63
CA TYR A 45 -3.58 -7.54 -2.05
C TYR A 45 -2.37 -7.72 -2.98
N VAL A 46 -1.14 -7.71 -2.45
CA VAL A 46 0.10 -7.81 -3.25
C VAL A 46 0.79 -9.15 -3.05
N GLU A 47 0.92 -9.59 -1.81
CA GLU A 47 1.59 -10.85 -1.46
C GLU A 47 0.95 -12.09 -2.13
N PRO A 48 -0.38 -12.20 -2.30
CA PRO A 48 -0.96 -13.35 -3.01
C PRO A 48 -0.45 -13.51 -4.44
N ILE A 49 -0.19 -12.39 -5.13
CA ILE A 49 0.32 -12.38 -6.51
C ILE A 49 1.76 -12.91 -6.56
N LEU A 50 2.57 -12.60 -5.55
CA LEU A 50 3.94 -13.12 -5.42
C LEU A 50 3.98 -14.62 -5.11
N LYS A 51 2.96 -15.11 -4.40
CA LYS A 51 2.85 -16.51 -3.98
C LYS A 51 2.27 -17.41 -5.08
N LEU A 52 1.83 -16.85 -6.21
CA LEU A 52 1.44 -17.65 -7.37
C LEU A 52 2.64 -18.49 -7.82
N ASN A 53 2.42 -19.80 -7.92
CA ASN A 53 3.48 -20.74 -8.22
C ASN A 53 3.65 -20.83 -9.74
N PHE A 54 4.69 -20.19 -10.27
CA PHE A 54 4.99 -20.14 -11.69
C PHE A 54 5.55 -21.47 -12.23
N ASP A 55 6.00 -22.36 -11.35
CA ASP A 55 6.88 -23.47 -11.72
C ASP A 55 6.12 -24.79 -12.01
N ASN A 56 4.85 -24.91 -11.61
CA ASN A 56 4.08 -26.17 -11.67
C ASN A 56 2.86 -26.16 -12.61
N GLU A 57 2.59 -25.05 -13.32
CA GLU A 57 1.37 -24.88 -14.12
C GLU A 57 1.70 -24.44 -15.55
N THR A 58 0.80 -24.72 -16.50
CA THR A 58 0.89 -24.15 -17.86
C THR A 58 0.77 -22.63 -17.80
N TYR A 59 1.40 -21.93 -18.74
CA TYR A 59 1.36 -20.46 -18.77
C TYR A 59 -0.08 -19.92 -18.79
N SER A 60 -0.96 -20.54 -19.58
CA SER A 60 -2.38 -20.16 -19.67
C SER A 60 -3.11 -20.23 -18.32
N THR A 61 -2.94 -21.33 -17.58
CA THR A 61 -3.58 -21.52 -16.27
C THR A 61 -3.05 -20.53 -15.24
N MET A 62 -1.73 -20.32 -15.23
CA MET A 62 -1.08 -19.36 -14.35
C MET A 62 -1.57 -17.94 -14.63
N ARG A 63 -1.62 -17.54 -15.91
CA ARG A 63 -2.10 -16.23 -16.36
C ARG A 63 -3.54 -15.99 -15.94
N GLU A 64 -4.42 -16.96 -16.15
CA GLU A 64 -5.83 -16.85 -15.77
C GLU A 64 -5.99 -16.67 -14.26
N LYS A 65 -5.29 -17.46 -13.44
CA LYS A 65 -5.30 -17.31 -11.98
C LYS A 65 -4.77 -15.95 -11.55
N ALA A 66 -3.67 -15.49 -12.15
CA ALA A 66 -3.07 -14.20 -11.84
C ALA A 66 -4.03 -13.04 -12.16
N LEU A 67 -4.66 -13.07 -13.35
CA LEU A 67 -5.63 -12.05 -13.76
C LEU A 67 -6.86 -12.04 -12.85
N ASN A 68 -7.41 -13.21 -12.52
CA ASN A 68 -8.55 -13.32 -11.62
C ASN A 68 -8.24 -12.73 -10.24
N GLU A 69 -7.07 -13.04 -9.68
CA GLU A 69 -6.63 -12.50 -8.39
C GLU A 69 -6.43 -10.98 -8.45
N VAL A 70 -5.77 -10.48 -9.51
CA VAL A 70 -5.54 -9.05 -9.74
C VAL A 70 -6.87 -8.30 -9.87
N HIS A 71 -7.81 -8.78 -10.68
CA HIS A 71 -9.12 -8.14 -10.87
C HIS A 71 -9.96 -8.15 -9.59
N LEU A 72 -9.95 -9.25 -8.84
CA LEU A 72 -10.62 -9.33 -7.56
C LEU A 72 -10.05 -8.31 -6.57
N ASN A 73 -8.73 -8.21 -6.50
CA ASN A 73 -8.05 -7.31 -5.57
C ASN A 73 -8.23 -5.83 -5.94
N ILE A 74 -8.27 -5.50 -7.24
CA ILE A 74 -8.65 -4.16 -7.72
C ILE A 74 -10.05 -3.78 -7.23
N LYS A 75 -11.04 -4.66 -7.41
CA LYS A 75 -12.43 -4.42 -6.98
C LYS A 75 -12.53 -4.21 -5.47
N LYS A 76 -11.85 -5.05 -4.67
CA LYS A 76 -11.81 -4.91 -3.22
C LYS A 76 -11.19 -3.59 -2.78
N LEU A 77 -10.08 -3.18 -3.40
CA LEU A 77 -9.42 -1.91 -3.10
C LEU A 77 -10.25 -0.70 -3.52
N GLU A 78 -10.99 -0.77 -4.63
CA GLU A 78 -11.95 0.26 -5.04
C GLU A 78 -13.08 0.39 -4.02
N TYR A 79 -13.64 -0.73 -3.56
CA TYR A 79 -14.62 -0.75 -2.48
C TYR A 79 -14.06 -0.13 -1.18
N LEU A 80 -12.89 -0.57 -0.73
CA LEU A 80 -12.22 -0.05 0.47
C LEU A 80 -12.03 1.47 0.39
N LYS A 81 -11.59 1.98 -0.77
CA LYS A 81 -11.42 3.41 -1.02
C LYS A 81 -12.75 4.16 -0.91
N GLU A 82 -13.77 3.72 -1.65
CA GLU A 82 -15.01 4.47 -1.83
C GLU A 82 -15.97 4.35 -0.65
N LYS A 83 -16.01 3.20 0.02
CA LYS A 83 -17.03 2.87 1.02
C LYS A 83 -16.53 2.94 2.46
N GLU A 84 -15.23 2.76 2.69
CA GLU A 84 -14.69 2.73 4.06
C GLU A 84 -13.78 3.92 4.32
N LEU A 85 -12.73 4.11 3.49
CA LEU A 85 -11.72 5.13 3.75
C LEU A 85 -12.23 6.55 3.51
N THR A 86 -13.17 6.76 2.59
CA THR A 86 -13.74 8.10 2.31
C THR A 86 -14.51 8.65 3.52
N TYR A 87 -15.03 7.79 4.39
CA TYR A 87 -15.78 8.20 5.59
C TYR A 87 -14.94 8.17 6.88
N LEU A 88 -13.65 7.86 6.76
CA LEU A 88 -12.76 7.74 7.91
C LEU A 88 -12.35 9.13 8.44
N SER A 89 -12.85 9.52 9.61
CA SER A 89 -12.49 10.78 10.29
C SER A 89 -11.15 10.69 11.02
N SER A 90 -10.08 10.30 10.32
CA SER A 90 -8.73 10.15 10.88
C SER A 90 -7.74 11.12 10.24
N ASN A 91 -6.79 11.61 11.04
CA ASN A 91 -5.62 12.38 10.54
C ASN A 91 -4.79 11.61 9.49
N ASN A 92 -4.93 10.29 9.43
CA ASN A 92 -4.23 9.43 8.48
C ASN A 92 -5.06 9.06 7.25
N GLN A 93 -6.28 9.58 7.11
CA GLN A 93 -7.20 9.23 6.02
C GLN A 93 -6.56 9.36 4.63
N PHE A 94 -5.93 10.50 4.32
CA PHE A 94 -5.28 10.71 3.03
C PHE A 94 -4.08 9.80 2.80
N TYR A 95 -3.33 9.48 3.85
CA TYR A 95 -2.25 8.51 3.76
C TYR A 95 -2.80 7.13 3.38
N PHE A 96 -3.88 6.68 4.05
CA PHE A 96 -4.53 5.39 3.74
C PHE A 96 -5.09 5.36 2.32
N LEU A 97 -5.79 6.41 1.90
CA LEU A 97 -6.31 6.55 0.53
C LEU A 97 -5.19 6.43 -0.51
N ARG A 98 -4.06 7.10 -0.28
CA ARG A 98 -2.94 7.06 -1.22
C ARG A 98 -2.22 5.72 -1.25
N VAL A 99 -2.12 5.02 -0.12
CA VAL A 99 -1.64 3.63 -0.09
C VAL A 99 -2.53 2.79 -1.00
N VAL A 100 -3.85 2.83 -0.83
CA VAL A 100 -4.80 2.07 -1.66
C VAL A 100 -4.70 2.45 -3.14
N VAL A 101 -4.62 3.74 -3.45
CA VAL A 101 -4.45 4.21 -4.85
C VAL A 101 -3.14 3.70 -5.45
N CYS A 102 -2.04 3.77 -4.71
CA CYS A 102 -0.73 3.30 -5.16
C CYS A 102 -0.75 1.77 -5.41
N THR A 103 -1.36 1.01 -4.51
CA THR A 103 -1.54 -0.44 -4.68
C THR A 103 -2.39 -0.75 -5.90
N ASN A 104 -3.49 -0.03 -6.11
CA ASN A 104 -4.31 -0.18 -7.33
C ASN A 104 -3.53 0.13 -8.61
N MET A 105 -2.66 1.14 -8.61
CA MET A 105 -1.79 1.42 -9.76
C MET A 105 -0.81 0.28 -10.04
N LEU A 106 -0.24 -0.35 -9.00
CA LEU A 106 0.59 -1.54 -9.14
C LEU A 106 -0.20 -2.69 -9.79
N LEU A 107 -1.39 -2.99 -9.27
CA LEU A 107 -2.24 -4.07 -9.79
C LEU A 107 -2.62 -3.85 -11.25
N LYS A 108 -2.99 -2.61 -11.63
CA LYS A 108 -3.29 -2.26 -13.03
C LYS A 108 -2.09 -2.42 -13.95
N LYS A 109 -0.86 -2.14 -13.49
CA LYS A 109 0.35 -2.42 -14.28
C LYS A 109 0.57 -3.91 -14.52
N ILE A 110 0.26 -4.73 -13.52
CA ILE A 110 0.34 -6.20 -13.64
C ILE A 110 -0.73 -6.72 -14.60
N ASP A 111 -1.96 -6.21 -14.51
CA ASP A 111 -3.04 -6.52 -15.46
C ASP A 111 -2.66 -6.20 -16.91
N VAL A 112 -2.16 -4.99 -17.16
CA VAL A 112 -1.68 -4.58 -18.49
C VAL A 112 -0.55 -5.48 -19.00
N LEU A 113 0.38 -5.88 -18.13
CA LEU A 113 1.47 -6.79 -18.50
C LEU A 113 0.94 -8.15 -19.00
N PHE A 114 -0.10 -8.69 -18.38
CA PHE A 114 -0.71 -9.95 -18.82
C PHE A 114 -1.57 -9.79 -20.08
N ASN A 115 -2.10 -8.60 -20.38
CA ASN A 115 -2.94 -8.35 -21.56
C ASN A 115 -2.15 -7.83 -22.78
N SER A 116 -0.89 -7.41 -22.63
CA SER A 116 -0.13 -6.80 -23.74
C SER A 116 0.39 -7.78 -24.80
N TYR A 117 0.18 -9.09 -24.65
CA TYR A 117 0.73 -10.14 -25.53
C TYR A 117 -0.35 -11.00 -26.20
N GLU A 118 -1.54 -10.46 -26.48
CA GLU A 118 -2.65 -11.16 -27.15
C GLU A 118 -2.37 -11.69 -28.58
N PHE A 119 -1.12 -11.62 -29.08
CA PHE A 119 -0.69 -12.20 -30.35
C PHE A 119 0.43 -13.23 -30.13
N GLU A 120 0.07 -14.44 -29.70
CA GLU A 120 0.99 -15.59 -29.64
C GLU A 120 0.80 -16.50 -30.87
N ASP A 121 1.90 -16.85 -31.52
CA ASP A 121 1.95 -17.83 -32.61
C ASP A 121 1.83 -19.25 -32.02
N PRO A 122 0.83 -20.05 -32.42
CA PRO A 122 0.57 -21.37 -31.85
C PRO A 122 1.67 -22.42 -32.14
N SER A 123 2.71 -22.09 -32.90
CA SER A 123 3.71 -23.05 -33.40
C SER A 123 4.99 -23.23 -32.56
N LEU A 124 5.21 -22.48 -31.47
CA LEU A 124 6.50 -22.43 -30.75
C LEU A 124 6.43 -22.73 -29.23
N THR A 125 5.57 -23.67 -28.83
CA THR A 125 4.97 -23.70 -27.47
C THR A 125 5.87 -24.09 -26.29
N VAL A 126 6.82 -25.02 -26.37
CA VAL A 126 7.37 -25.60 -25.12
C VAL A 126 8.56 -24.84 -24.52
N ARG A 127 9.50 -24.35 -25.34
CA ARG A 127 10.69 -23.63 -24.82
C ARG A 127 10.42 -22.15 -24.56
N ILE A 128 9.46 -21.56 -25.28
CA ILE A 128 9.06 -20.16 -25.11
C ILE A 128 8.28 -19.96 -23.81
N GLU A 129 7.46 -20.94 -23.41
CA GLU A 129 6.65 -20.85 -22.18
C GLU A 129 7.48 -20.65 -20.91
N ASP A 130 8.62 -21.34 -20.76
CA ASP A 130 9.45 -21.22 -19.56
C ASP A 130 10.21 -19.87 -19.51
N ASP A 131 10.74 -19.42 -20.64
CA ASP A 131 11.40 -18.12 -20.76
C ASP A 131 10.41 -16.96 -20.52
N GLU A 132 9.16 -17.10 -21.00
CA GLU A 132 8.09 -16.15 -20.75
C GLU A 132 7.68 -16.11 -19.27
N LYS A 133 7.45 -17.26 -18.63
CA LYS A 133 7.15 -17.34 -17.19
C LYS A 133 8.22 -16.63 -16.36
N ILE A 134 9.49 -16.85 -16.67
CA ILE A 134 10.62 -16.18 -16.01
C ILE A 134 10.58 -14.67 -16.25
N ASN A 135 10.33 -14.24 -17.48
CA ASN A 135 10.22 -12.82 -17.82
C ASN A 135 9.07 -12.13 -17.08
N TYR A 136 7.89 -12.76 -17.01
CA TYR A 136 6.74 -12.26 -16.25
C TYR A 136 7.06 -12.11 -14.77
N LYS A 137 7.59 -13.18 -14.15
CA LYS A 137 8.01 -13.18 -12.76
C LYS A 137 9.00 -12.04 -12.46
N ASN A 138 9.99 -11.85 -13.33
CA ASN A 138 10.98 -10.78 -13.19
C ASN A 138 10.36 -9.37 -13.32
N LYS A 139 9.46 -9.16 -14.30
CA LYS A 139 8.77 -7.88 -14.48
C LYS A 139 7.84 -7.55 -13.31
N ILE A 140 7.08 -8.54 -12.83
CA ILE A 140 6.20 -8.40 -11.65
C ILE A 140 7.03 -8.03 -10.42
N ASN A 141 8.12 -8.75 -10.17
CA ASN A 141 9.04 -8.44 -9.06
C ASN A 141 9.58 -7.02 -9.17
N SER A 142 10.00 -6.60 -10.37
CA SER A 142 10.46 -5.22 -10.60
C SER A 142 9.38 -4.17 -10.27
N PHE A 143 8.13 -4.39 -10.67
CA PHE A 143 7.03 -3.48 -10.32
C PHE A 143 6.79 -3.43 -8.82
N ILE A 144 6.88 -4.56 -8.13
CA ILE A 144 6.69 -4.65 -6.68
C ILE A 144 7.84 -3.96 -5.94
N ASP A 145 9.08 -4.11 -6.39
CA ASP A 145 10.24 -3.46 -5.78
C ASP A 145 10.19 -1.94 -5.98
N TYR A 146 9.75 -1.48 -7.15
CA TYR A 146 9.46 -0.08 -7.38
C TYR A 146 8.36 0.43 -6.43
N TYR A 147 7.28 -0.33 -6.26
CA TYR A 147 6.21 0.00 -5.32
C TYR A 147 6.71 0.10 -3.88
N LYS A 148 7.45 -0.90 -3.38
CA LYS A 148 8.01 -0.91 -2.01
C LYS A 148 8.92 0.29 -1.75
N SER A 149 9.69 0.69 -2.76
CA SER A 149 10.64 1.81 -2.66
C SER A 149 9.99 3.19 -2.68
N ASN A 150 8.74 3.30 -3.17
CA ASN A 150 8.09 4.58 -3.44
C ASN A 150 6.76 4.80 -2.71
N ILE A 151 6.14 3.76 -2.16
CA ILE A 151 4.81 3.88 -1.53
C ILE A 151 4.77 4.94 -0.42
N ASP A 152 5.78 4.98 0.46
CA ASP A 152 5.80 5.96 1.56
C ASP A 152 5.94 7.39 1.04
N LYS A 153 6.82 7.58 0.04
CA LYS A 153 7.03 8.90 -0.60
C LYS A 153 5.75 9.40 -1.23
N TYR A 154 4.99 8.51 -1.90
CA TYR A 154 3.71 8.84 -2.50
C TYR A 154 2.63 9.09 -1.45
N ALA A 155 2.53 8.25 -0.43
CA ALA A 155 1.51 8.35 0.60
C ALA A 155 1.67 9.61 1.47
N ASP A 156 2.91 10.06 1.72
CA ASP A 156 3.25 11.24 2.51
C ASP A 156 3.25 12.57 1.73
N LEU A 157 2.82 12.58 0.46
CA LEU A 157 2.71 13.82 -0.31
C LEU A 157 1.89 14.87 0.47
N LYS A 158 2.22 16.16 0.36
CA LYS A 158 1.39 17.18 1.00
C LYS A 158 0.01 17.21 0.34
N ILE A 159 -1.01 17.55 1.10
CA ILE A 159 -2.34 17.85 0.56
C ILE A 159 -2.32 19.35 0.30
N ASP A 160 -2.74 19.76 -0.89
CA ASP A 160 -2.86 21.17 -1.20
C ASP A 160 -3.89 21.80 -0.26
N LYS A 161 -3.51 22.91 0.37
CA LYS A 161 -4.48 23.71 1.11
C LYS A 161 -5.34 24.43 0.08
N PHE A 162 -6.63 24.14 0.06
CA PHE A 162 -7.59 25.01 -0.62
C PHE A 162 -7.47 26.39 0.03
N GLN A 163 -6.95 27.37 -0.70
CA GLN A 163 -7.04 28.77 -0.30
C GLN A 163 -8.49 29.17 -0.51
N THR A 164 -9.26 29.32 0.56
CA THR A 164 -10.48 30.12 0.50
C THR A 164 -10.06 31.56 0.23
N PRO A 165 -10.65 32.24 -0.77
CA PRO A 165 -10.42 33.67 -0.95
C PRO A 165 -10.88 34.41 0.31
N ASP A 166 -10.03 35.32 0.80
CA ASP A 166 -10.34 36.27 1.88
C ASP A 166 -11.52 37.18 1.52
#